data_AF-A0A3D4EQQ4-F1
#
_entry.id   AF-A0A3D4EQQ4-F1
#
_cell.length_a   1.000
_cell.length_b   1.000
_cell.length_c   1.000
_cell.angle_alpha   90.00
_cell.angle_beta   90.00
_cell.angle_gamma   90.00
#
_symmetry.space_group_name_H-M   'P 1'
#
loop_
_entity.id
_entity.type
_entity.pdbx_description
1 polymer ?
#
loop_
_entity_poly.entity_id
_entity_poly.type
_entity_poly.pdbx_seq_one_letter_code
_entity_poly.pdbx_strand_id
1 'polypeptide(L)' 'MEAVNLAEWLLKKIHQREQDILESLGGGNIQSIEDYRFHIGELTALRSLEAEIKEVLQTEE' A
#
# COMPACT_ATOMS: atom_id res chain seq x y z
N MET A 1 18.92 -6.49 11.89
CA MET A 1 18.86 -5.02 11.74
C MET A 1 18.67 -4.57 10.29
N GLU A 2 19.42 -5.07 9.30
CA GLU A 2 19.23 -4.66 7.89
C GLU A 2 17.88 -5.07 7.29
N ALA A 3 17.41 -6.29 7.57
CA ALA A 3 16.11 -6.79 7.10
C ALA A 3 14.94 -5.99 7.69
N VAL A 4 15.00 -5.67 8.99
CA VAL A 4 14.02 -4.80 9.67
C VAL A 4 14.01 -3.40 9.05
N ASN A 5 15.18 -2.80 8.84
CA ASN A 5 15.28 -1.49 8.20
C ASN A 5 14.70 -1.49 6.76
N LEU A 6 14.91 -2.57 6.01
CA LEU A 6 14.34 -2.75 4.69
C LEU A 6 12.80 -2.87 4.76
N ALA A 7 12.29 -3.64 5.70
CA ALA A 7 10.85 -3.80 5.91
C ALA A 7 10.18 -2.46 6.30
N GLU A 8 10.80 -1.68 7.19
CA GLU A 8 10.33 -0.33 7.53
C GLU A 8 10.34 0.61 6.32
N TRP A 9 11.36 0.53 5.47
CA TRP A 9 11.42 1.31 4.23
C TRP A 9 10.31 0.89 3.25
N LEU A 10 10.06 -0.42 3.12
CA LEU A 10 8.97 -0.95 2.28
C LEU A 10 7.60 -0.48 2.78
N LEU A 11 7.35 -0.53 4.09
CA LEU A 11 6.11 -0.03 4.69
C LEU A 11 5.88 1.45 4.38
N LYS A 12 6.92 2.30 4.49
CA LYS A 12 6.83 3.72 4.09
C LYS A 12 6.46 3.89 2.61
N LYS A 13 6.99 3.03 1.72
CA LYS A 13 6.67 3.06 0.29
C LYS A 13 5.24 2.62 0.01
N ILE A 14 4.74 1.60 0.73
CA ILE A 14 3.34 1.16 0.64
C ILE A 14 2.39 2.29 1.05
N HIS A 15 2.66 2.94 2.18
CA HIS A 15 1.83 4.06 2.66
C HIS A 15 1.83 5.25 1.71
N GLN A 16 3.00 5.61 1.15
CA GLN A 16 3.06 6.67 0.14
C GLN A 16 2.21 6.31 -1.08
N ARG A 17 2.28 5.07 -1.56
CA ARG A 17 1.50 4.63 -2.72
C ARG A 17 0.00 4.62 -2.43
N GLU A 18 -0.43 4.20 -1.24
CA GLU A 18 -1.83 4.29 -0.82
C GLU A 18 -2.30 5.75 -0.84
N GLN A 19 -1.51 6.67 -0.31
CA GLN A 19 -1.81 8.10 -0.33
C GLN A 19 -1.95 8.63 -1.77
N ASP A 20 -1.02 8.30 -2.67
CA ASP A 20 -1.05 8.73 -4.08
C ASP A 20 -2.33 8.23 -4.79
N ILE A 21 -2.76 6.99 -4.51
CA ILE A 21 -3.99 6.42 -5.06
C ILE A 21 -5.21 7.14 -4.49
N LEU A 22 -5.25 7.39 -3.18
CA LEU A 22 -6.35 8.13 -2.54
C LEU A 22 -6.46 9.56 -3.08
N GLU A 23 -5.34 10.23 -3.33
CA GLU A 23 -5.31 11.54 -3.97
C GLU A 23 -5.83 11.48 -5.41
N SER A 24 -5.45 10.46 -6.20
CA SER A 24 -5.99 10.24 -7.54
C SER A 24 -7.51 10.03 -7.52
N LEU A 25 -7.99 9.22 -6.57
CA LEU A 25 -9.42 8.94 -6.38
C LEU A 25 -10.20 10.19 -5.96
N GLY A 26 -9.66 10.96 -4.99
CA GLY A 26 -10.31 12.16 -4.44
C GLY A 26 -10.20 13.39 -5.34
N GLY A 27 -9.16 13.48 -6.18
CA GLY A 27 -8.91 14.59 -7.08
C GLY A 27 -9.75 14.58 -8.37
N GLY A 28 -10.60 13.57 -8.58
CA GLY A 28 -11.41 13.45 -9.78
C GLY A 28 -10.61 13.02 -11.02
N ASN A 29 -9.41 12.47 -10.84
CA ASN A 29 -8.57 11.95 -11.93
C ASN A 29 -9.02 10.58 -12.47
N ILE A 30 -10.19 10.12 -12.05
CA ILE A 30 -10.80 8.87 -12.49
C ILE A 30 -11.58 9.13 -13.77
N GLN A 31 -11.13 8.55 -14.88
CA GLN A 31 -11.75 8.74 -16.19
C GLN A 31 -12.87 7.73 -16.46
N SER A 32 -12.85 6.59 -15.76
CA SER A 32 -13.84 5.54 -15.92
C SER A 32 -14.06 4.71 -14.64
N ILE A 33 -15.17 3.97 -14.61
CA ILE A 33 -15.42 3.01 -13.52
C ILE A 33 -14.40 1.87 -13.50
N GLU A 34 -13.74 1.59 -14.62
CA GLU A 34 -12.68 0.61 -14.71
C GLU A 34 -11.41 1.09 -13.99
N ASP A 35 -11.03 2.35 -14.19
CA ASP A 35 -9.92 2.99 -13.47
C ASP A 35 -10.18 3.02 -11.96
N TYR A 36 -11.41 3.33 -11.56
CA TYR A 36 -11.81 3.25 -10.15
C TYR A 36 -11.60 1.84 -9.59
N ARG A 37 -12.12 0.81 -10.27
CA ARG A 37 -11.97 -0.59 -9.81
C ARG A 37 -10.50 -1.01 -9.76
N PHE A 38 -9.70 -0.57 -10.73
CA PHE A 38 -8.26 -0.82 -10.75
C PHE A 38 -7.58 -0.25 -9.50
N HIS A 39 -7.81 1.03 -9.20
CA HIS A 39 -7.27 1.69 -8.01
C HIS A 39 -7.73 1.06 -6.69
N ILE A 40 -9.01 0.65 -6.59
CA ILE A 40 -9.52 -0.09 -5.43
C ILE A 40 -8.84 -1.47 -5.28
N GLY A 41 -8.59 -2.16 -6.40
CA GLY A 41 -7.84 -3.40 -6.40
C GLY A 41 -6.39 -3.21 -5.92
N GLU A 42 -5.74 -2.15 -6.40
CA GLU A 42 -4.40 -1.76 -5.99
C GLU A 42 -4.33 -1.45 -4.48
N LEU A 43 -5.28 -0.68 -3.94
CA LEU A 43 -5.40 -0.40 -2.50
C LEU A 43 -5.56 -1.68 -1.67
N THR A 44 -6.39 -2.61 -2.15
CA THR A 44 -6.62 -3.88 -1.47
C THR A 44 -5.34 -4.72 -1.40
N ALA A 45 -4.59 -4.77 -2.51
CA ALA A 45 -3.32 -5.50 -2.58
C ALA A 45 -2.26 -4.89 -1.65
N LEU A 46 -2.15 -3.55 -1.62
CA LEU A 46 -1.22 -2.84 -0.74
C LEU A 46 -1.48 -3.12 0.73
N ARG A 47 -2.75 -3.13 1.15
CA ARG A 47 -3.13 -3.46 2.53
C ARG A 47 -2.85 -4.91 2.92
N SER A 48 -3.04 -5.85 1.99
CA SER A 48 -2.67 -7.25 2.21
C SER A 48 -1.17 -7.38 2.42
N LEU A 49 -0.37 -6.74 1.55
CA LEU A 49 1.08 -6.77 1.63
C LEU A 49 1.60 -6.12 2.93
N GLU A 50 1.00 -5.01 3.37
CA GLU A 50 1.32 -4.40 4.65
C GLU A 50 1.04 -5.35 5.82
N ALA A 51 -0.09 -6.05 5.81
CA ALA A 51 -0.45 -6.99 6.85
C ALA A 51 0.57 -8.14 6.93
N GLU A 52 0.96 -8.72 5.79
CA GLU A 52 1.98 -9.77 5.72
C GLU A 52 3.34 -9.31 6.26
N ILE A 53 3.79 -8.10 5.88
CA ILE A 53 5.06 -7.54 6.37
C ILE A 53 5.00 -7.35 7.90
N LYS A 54 3.90 -6.82 8.42
CA LYS A 54 3.70 -6.62 9.86
C LYS A 54 3.67 -7.93 10.63
N GLU A 55 3.00 -8.95 10.10
CA GLU A 55 2.96 -10.30 10.69
C GLU A 55 4.37 -10.90 10.79
N VAL A 56 5.14 -10.83 9.71
CA VAL A 56 6.53 -11.33 9.71
C VAL A 56 7.39 -10.58 10.72
N LEU A 57 7.30 -9.25 10.79
CA LEU A 57 8.06 -8.44 11.75
C LEU A 57 7.67 -8.71 13.21
N GLN A 58 6.38 -8.98 13.49
CA GLN A 58 5.91 -9.34 14.84
C GLN A 58 6.30 -10.76 15.25
N THR A 59 6.58 -11.63 14.28
CA THR A 59 7.06 -13.00 14.53
C THR A 59 8.56 -13.05 14.84
N GLU A 60 9.31 -11.94 14.62
CA GLU A 60 10.73 -11.82 14.97
C GLU A 60 10.99 -11.35 16.42
N GLU A 61 9.96 -11.15 17.25
CA GLU A 61 10.08 -10.93 18.73
C GLU A 61 9.98 -12.22 19.54
#